data_AF-A0A523UDF2-F1
#
_entry.id   AF-A0A523UDF2-F1
#
_cell.length_a   1.000
_cell.length_b   1.000
_cell.length_c   1.000
_cell.angle_alpha   90.00
_cell.angle_beta   90.00
_cell.angle_gamma   90.00
#
_symmetry.space_group_name_H-M   'P 1'
#
loop_
_entity.id
_entity.type
_entity.pdbx_description
1 polymer ?
#
loop_
_entity_poly.entity_id
_entity_poly.type
_entity_poly.pdbx_seq_one_letter_code
_entity_poly.pdbx_strand_id
1 'polypeptide(L)' 'MPIYEYECNACHFRFERKGRFDQEPVSVCPKCQGKAYRIFPSPEIMVKDKWKSRE' A
#
# COMPACT_ATOMS: atom_id res chain seq x y z
N MET A 1 8.46 11.55 6.07
CA MET A 1 8.33 10.12 6.39
C MET A 1 7.31 9.50 5.45
N PRO A 2 7.58 8.33 4.85
CA PRO A 2 6.61 7.67 3.98
C PRO A 2 5.37 7.23 4.77
N ILE A 3 4.21 7.40 4.15
CA ILE A 3 2.93 6.89 4.65
C ILE A 3 2.70 5.56 3.97
N TYR A 4 2.39 4.54 4.75
CA TYR A 4 2.03 3.22 4.29
C TYR A 4 0.59 2.94 4.67
N GLU A 5 -0.16 2.33 3.78
CA GLU A 5 -1.54 1.97 4.01
C GLU A 5 -1.62 0.49 4.44
N TYR A 6 -2.52 0.17 5.36
CA TYR A 6 -2.69 -1.17 5.92
C TYR A 6 -4.15 -1.59 5.85
N GLU A 7 -4.41 -2.87 5.57
CA GLU A 7 -5.75 -3.46 5.58
C GLU A 7 -5.81 -4.67 6.52
N CYS A 8 -6.81 -4.69 7.39
CA CYS A 8 -7.06 -5.85 8.26
C CYS A 8 -7.81 -6.96 7.53
N ASN A 9 -7.32 -8.19 7.63
CA ASN A 9 -7.98 -9.34 7.00
C ASN A 9 -9.27 -9.80 7.71
N ALA A 10 -9.44 -9.49 9.01
CA ALA A 10 -10.61 -9.92 9.78
C ALA A 10 -11.80 -8.97 9.64
N CYS A 11 -11.57 -7.66 9.64
CA CYS A 11 -12.63 -6.65 9.63
C CYS A 11 -12.58 -5.70 8.42
N HIS A 12 -11.63 -5.91 7.50
CA HIS A 12 -11.42 -5.08 6.31
C HIS A 12 -11.22 -3.59 6.61
N PHE A 13 -10.76 -3.26 7.82
CA PHE A 13 -10.49 -1.88 8.21
C PHE A 13 -9.17 -1.40 7.57
N ARG A 14 -9.27 -0.35 6.76
CA ARG A 14 -8.13 0.33 6.13
C ARG A 14 -7.68 1.52 6.96
N PHE A 15 -6.38 1.66 7.15
CA PHE A 15 -5.81 2.78 7.88
C PHE A 15 -4.40 3.11 7.40
N GLU A 16 -4.04 4.38 7.52
CA GLU A 16 -2.74 4.90 7.13
C GLU A 16 -1.80 4.97 8.35
N ARG A 17 -0.57 4.48 8.21
CA ARG A 17 0.48 4.60 9.22
C ARG A 17 1.71 5.25 8.63
N LYS A 18 2.21 6.27 9.32
CA LYS A 18 3.55 6.83 9.08
C LYS A 18 4.56 5.80 9.57
N GLY A 19 5.26 5.15 8.66
CA GLY A 19 6.26 4.14 8.95
C GLY A 19 7.67 4.68 8.81
N ARG A 20 8.61 4.08 9.55
CA ARG A 20 10.02 4.10 9.17
C ARG A 20 10.24 3.00 8.14
N PHE A 21 11.25 3.18 7.28
CA PHE A 21 11.58 2.21 6.23
C PHE A 21 11.88 0.80 6.79
N ASP A 22 12.40 0.74 8.02
CA ASP A 22 12.79 -0.48 8.74
C ASP A 22 11.64 -1.19 9.49
N GLN A 23 10.39 -0.76 9.30
CA GLN A 23 9.26 -1.37 10.00
C GLN A 23 8.77 -2.65 9.31
N GLU A 24 8.42 -3.65 10.13
CA GLU A 24 7.82 -4.90 9.67
C GLU A 24 6.56 -4.66 8.80
N PRO A 25 6.34 -5.47 7.76
CA PRO A 25 5.21 -5.31 6.83
C PRO A 25 3.84 -5.68 7.43
N VAL A 26 3.82 -6.24 8.64
CA VAL A 26 2.62 -6.68 9.35
C VAL A 26 2.37 -5.78 10.55
N SER A 27 1.14 -5.35 10.73
CA SER A 27 0.69 -4.53 11.86
C SER A 27 -0.56 -5.11 12.51
N VAL A 28 -0.85 -4.68 13.73
CA VAL A 28 -2.07 -5.06 14.45
C VAL A 28 -3.18 -4.07 14.15
N CYS A 29 -4.39 -4.57 13.87
CA CYS A 29 -5.55 -3.73 13.60
C CYS A 29 -6.02 -3.02 14.89
N PRO A 30 -6.17 -1.69 14.89
CA PRO A 30 -6.64 -0.95 16.07
C PRO A 30 -8.12 -1.19 16.39
N LYS A 31 -8.90 -1.77 15.46
CA LYS A 31 -10.35 -1.98 15.61
C LYS A 31 -10.72 -3.33 16.20
N CYS A 32 -10.01 -4.39 15.81
CA CYS A 32 -10.30 -5.77 16.21
C CYS A 32 -9.09 -6.55 16.72
N GLN A 33 -7.91 -5.92 16.79
CA GLN A 33 -6.64 -6.55 17.18
C GLN A 33 -6.22 -7.73 16.29
N GLY A 34 -6.83 -7.89 15.12
CA GLY A 34 -6.45 -8.87 14.12
C GLY A 34 -5.18 -8.50 13.34
N LYS A 35 -4.72 -9.41 12.49
CA LYS A 35 -3.57 -9.18 11.60
C LYS A 35 -3.96 -8.22 10.47
N ALA A 36 -3.14 -7.19 10.27
CA ALA A 36 -3.24 -6.24 9.17
C ALA A 36 -1.94 -6.24 8.36
N TYR A 37 -2.08 -6.13 7.04
CA TYR A 37 -0.97 -6.21 6.10
C TYR A 37 -0.84 -4.90 5.36
N ARG A 38 0.41 -4.53 5.01
CA ARG A 38 0.66 -3.35 4.20
C ARG A 38 0.09 -3.55 2.80
N ILE A 39 -0.84 -2.69 2.42
CA ILE A 39 -1.36 -2.61 1.06
C ILE A 39 -0.55 -1.56 0.31
N PHE A 40 -0.06 -1.95 -0.86
CA PHE A 40 0.57 -1.03 -1.78
C PHE A 40 -0.53 -0.50 -2.70
N PRO A 41 -0.72 0.82 -2.80
CA PRO A 41 -1.57 1.34 -3.85
C PRO A 41 -0.96 0.89 -5.18
N SER A 42 -1.74 0.18 -6.00
CA SER A 42 -1.33 -0.12 -7.37
C SER A 42 -1.17 1.23 -8.07
N PRO A 43 0.04 1.64 -8.48
CA PRO A 43 0.14 2.80 -9.34
C PRO A 43 -0.64 2.47 -10.61
N GLU A 44 -1.58 3.32 -11.01
CA GLU A 44 -2.12 3.25 -12.35
C GLU A 44 -0.94 3.36 -13.31
N ILE A 45 -0.61 2.25 -13.98
CA ILE A 45 0.46 2.20 -14.96
C ILE A 45 -0.06 2.97 -16.18
N MET A 46 0.21 4.28 -16.21
CA MET A 46 0.01 5.08 -17.40
C MET A 46 1.10 4.73 -18.41
N VAL A 47 0.83 3.71 -19.23
CA VAL A 47 1.65 3.40 -20.41
C VAL A 47 1.50 4.56 -21.39
N LYS A 48 2.50 5.43 -21.47
CA LYS A 48 2.63 6.39 -22.57
C LYS A 48 3.33 5.69 -23.73
N ASP A 49 2.55 5.11 -24.63
CA ASP A 49 3.04 4.69 -25.94
C ASP A 49 3.51 5.92 -26.72
N LYS A 50 4.83 6.13 -26.77
CA LYS A 50 5.46 6.98 -27.77
C LYS A 50 6.41 6.16 -28.61
N TRP A 51 5.84 5.32 -29.47
CA TRP A 51 6.56 4.75 -30.61
C TRP A 51 6.54 5.77 -31.75
N LYS A 52 7.62 6.56 -31.84
CA LYS A 52 7.93 7.40 -33.00
C LYS A 52 8.88 6.62 -33.92
N SER A 53 8.35 5.81 -34.82
CA SER A 53 8.97 5.60 -36.14
C SER A 53 8.52 6.78 -36.99
N ARG A 54 9.33 7.72 -37.48
CA ARG A 54 10.56 7.58 -38.28
C ARG A 54 10.34 6.58 -39.39
N GLU A 55 9.69 7.05 -40.46
CA GLU A 55 10.17 7.05 -41.85
C GLU A 55 9.28 7.98 -42.69
#